data_AF-A0A2E3MKZ4-F1
#
_entry.id   AF-A0A2E3MKZ4-F1
#
_cell.length_a   1.000
_cell.length_b   1.000
_cell.length_c   1.000
_cell.angle_alpha   90.00
_cell.angle_beta   90.00
_cell.angle_gamma   90.00
#
_symmetry.space_group_name_H-M   'P 1'
#
loop_
_entity.id
_entity.type
_entity.pdbx_description
1 polymer ?
#
loop_
_entity_poly.entity_id
_entity_poly.type
_entity_poly.pdbx_seq_one_letter_code
_entity_poly.pdbx_strand_id
1 'polypeptide(L)' 'MKKSIAISDELYEMASCIAKKRNCSADSQIEYWIKIGKCIDDNPDLPVQFIDEVLKSKNYNGKDAKPFKFRGEK' A
#
# COMPACT_ATOMS: atom_id res chain seq x y z
N MET A 1 -6.43 17.76 -8.50
CA MET A 1 -5.88 18.88 -7.70
C MET A 1 -5.39 18.33 -6.38
N LYS A 2 -4.15 18.64 -5.97
CA LYS A 2 -3.66 18.30 -4.63
C LYS A 2 -4.34 19.21 -3.61
N LYS A 3 -4.81 18.65 -2.50
CA LYS A 3 -5.32 19.42 -1.35
C LYS A 3 -4.32 19.29 -0.22
N SER A 4 -4.02 20.40 0.45
CA SER A 4 -3.21 20.39 1.67
C SER A 4 -4.10 20.02 2.86
N ILE A 5 -3.57 19.20 3.77
CA ILE A 5 -4.20 18.82 5.03
C ILE A 5 -3.20 19.05 6.16
N ALA A 6 -3.69 19.42 7.34
CA ALA A 6 -2.86 19.50 8.54
C ALA A 6 -2.67 18.10 9.13
N ILE A 7 -1.46 17.80 9.57
CA ILE A 7 -1.02 16.52 10.13
C ILE A 7 -0.03 16.85 11.25
N SER A 8 0.01 16.05 12.32
CA SER A 8 1.00 16.22 13.38
C SER A 8 2.40 15.92 12.89
N ASP A 9 3.39 16.66 13.40
CA ASP A 9 4.80 16.46 13.07
C ASP A 9 5.25 15.02 13.36
N GLU A 10 4.79 14.44 14.47
CA GLU A 10 5.09 13.06 14.84
C GLU A 10 4.64 12.05 13.77
N LEU A 11 3.42 12.21 13.23
CA LEU A 11 2.89 11.30 12.21
C LEU A 11 3.63 11.50 10.88
N TYR A 12 4.01 12.74 10.56
CA TYR A 12 4.78 13.04 9.36
C TYR A 12 6.20 12.46 9.42
N GLU A 13 6.86 12.53 10.58
CA GLU A 13 8.17 11.92 10.80
C GLU A 13 8.10 10.39 10.73
N MET A 14 7.05 9.79 11.30
CA MET A 14 6.81 8.35 11.20
C MET A 14 6.62 7.91 9.74
N ALA A 15 5.79 8.64 8.99
CA ALA A 15 5.61 8.40 7.57
C ALA A 15 6.91 8.56 6.78
N SER A 16 7.69 9.59 7.07
CA SER A 16 8.99 9.86 6.43
C SER A 16 10.00 8.72 6.67
N CYS A 17 10.05 8.16 7.87
CA CYS A 17 10.93 7.03 8.19
C CYS A 17 10.56 5.77 7.38
N ILE A 18 9.27 5.47 7.28
CA ILE A 18 8.78 4.32 6.51
C ILE A 18 8.91 4.53 5.00
N ALA A 19 8.65 5.75 4.53
CA ALA A 19 8.76 6.13 3.12
C ALA A 19 10.18 5.93 2.59
N LYS A 20 11.21 6.29 3.39
CA LYS A 20 12.63 6.01 3.08
C LYS A 20 12.89 4.52 2.84
N LYS A 21 12.33 3.64 3.67
CA LYS A 21 12.48 2.17 3.51
C LYS A 21 11.78 1.64 2.26
N ARG A 22 10.72 2.31 1.82
CA ARG A 22 9.88 1.93 0.66
C ARG A 22 10.26 2.65 -0.64
N ASN A 23 11.30 3.48 -0.63
CA ASN A 23 11.67 4.33 -1.76
C ASN A 23 10.49 5.16 -2.31
N CYS A 24 9.68 5.75 -1.41
CA CYS A 24 8.58 6.65 -1.77
C CYS A 24 8.64 7.97 -0.97
N SER A 25 7.69 8.87 -1.23
CA SER A 25 7.56 10.13 -0.48
C SER A 25 6.73 9.96 0.79
N ALA A 26 6.90 10.85 1.78
CA ALA A 26 6.10 10.85 3.01
C ALA A 26 4.60 10.98 2.70
N ASP A 27 4.23 11.91 1.82
CA ASP A 27 2.86 12.08 1.33
C ASP A 27 2.29 10.78 0.75
N SER A 28 3.06 10.09 -0.11
CA SER A 28 2.64 8.83 -0.71
C SER A 28 2.45 7.72 0.34
N GLN A 29 3.28 7.71 1.38
CA GLN A 29 3.16 6.76 2.49
C GLN A 29 1.93 7.04 3.35
N ILE A 30 1.59 8.31 3.59
CA ILE A 30 0.37 8.73 4.29
C ILE A 30 -0.87 8.34 3.49
N GLU A 31 -0.90 8.66 2.18
CA GLU A 31 -1.99 8.25 1.29
C GLU A 31 -2.18 6.73 1.29
N TYR A 32 -1.09 5.97 1.34
CA TYR A 32 -1.14 4.52 1.43
C TYR A 32 -1.78 4.02 2.73
N TRP A 33 -1.42 4.59 3.88
CA TRP A 33 -2.04 4.25 5.15
C TRP A 33 -3.53 4.60 5.20
N ILE A 34 -3.91 5.77 4.68
CA ILE A 34 -5.33 6.16 4.56
C ILE A 34 -6.09 5.16 3.71
N LYS A 35 -5.50 4.70 2.60
CA LYS A 35 -6.11 3.68 1.73
C LYS A 35 -6.31 2.35 2.45
N ILE A 36 -5.33 1.90 3.24
CA ILE A 36 -5.48 0.70 4.07
C ILE A 36 -6.61 0.89 5.09
N GLY A 37 -6.62 2.01 5.83
CA GLY A 37 -7.65 2.29 6.83
C GLY A 37 -9.05 2.23 6.23
N LYS A 38 -9.25 2.89 5.08
CA LYS A 38 -10.52 2.80 4.35
C LYS A 38 -10.88 1.37 3.95
N CYS A 39 -9.93 0.58 3.45
CA CYS A 39 -10.20 -0.81 3.09
C CYS A 39 -10.58 -1.69 4.28
N ILE A 40 -10.02 -1.42 5.46
CA ILE A 40 -10.38 -2.10 6.71
C ILE A 40 -11.80 -1.72 7.13
N ASP A 41 -12.13 -0.43 7.10
CA ASP A 41 -13.48 0.06 7.43
C ASP A 41 -14.54 -0.54 6.50
N ASP A 42 -14.23 -0.64 5.19
CA ASP A 42 -15.12 -1.22 4.18
C ASP A 42 -15.20 -2.77 4.28
N ASN A 43 -14.17 -3.43 4.85
CA ASN A 43 -14.05 -4.90 4.90
C ASN A 43 -13.48 -5.36 6.27
N PRO A 44 -14.26 -5.24 7.36
CA PRO A 44 -13.76 -5.43 8.73
C PRO A 44 -13.37 -6.88 9.06
N ASP A 45 -13.81 -7.84 8.25
CA ASP A 45 -13.51 -9.26 8.35
C ASP A 45 -12.16 -9.63 7.70
N LEU A 46 -11.59 -8.75 6.88
CA LEU A 46 -10.33 -9.02 6.18
C LEU A 46 -9.12 -8.64 7.04
N PRO A 47 -8.11 -9.53 7.16
CA PRO A 47 -6.87 -9.19 7.84
C PRO A 47 -6.13 -8.03 7.16
N VAL A 48 -5.56 -7.12 7.96
CA VAL A 48 -4.77 -5.98 7.46
C VAL A 48 -3.64 -6.41 6.52
N GLN A 49 -2.99 -7.53 6.84
CA GLN A 49 -1.91 -8.08 6.01
C GLN A 49 -2.41 -8.47 4.61
N PHE A 50 -3.60 -9.08 4.52
CA PHE A 50 -4.22 -9.43 3.24
C PHE A 50 -4.50 -8.19 2.40
N ILE A 51 -5.06 -7.13 3.02
CA ILE A 51 -5.31 -5.85 2.35
C ILE A 51 -4.00 -5.22 1.83
N ASP A 52 -2.95 -5.18 2.66
CA ASP A 52 -1.64 -4.64 2.29
C ASP A 52 -1.02 -5.41 1.10
N GLU A 53 -1.08 -6.75 1.10
CA GLU A 53 -0.58 -7.58 0.01
C GLU A 53 -1.36 -7.35 -1.29
N VAL A 54 -2.70 -7.33 -1.25
CA VAL A 54 -3.53 -7.07 -2.43
C VAL A 54 -3.23 -5.69 -3.03
N LEU A 55 -3.07 -4.66 -2.17
CA LEU A 55 -2.74 -3.31 -2.63
C LEU A 55 -1.36 -3.23 -3.27
N LYS A 56 -0.35 -3.92 -2.71
CA LYS A 56 0.98 -4.06 -3.32
C LYS A 56 0.92 -4.78 -4.65
N SER A 57 0.17 -5.88 -4.75
CA SER A 57 -0.01 -6.65 -5.97
C SER A 57 -0.65 -5.82 -7.08
N LYS A 58 -1.62 -4.96 -6.76
CA LYS A 58 -2.23 -4.04 -7.75
C LYS A 58 -1.25 -3.01 -8.31
N ASN A 59 -0.26 -2.59 -7.53
CA ASN A 59 0.77 -1.64 -7.96
C ASN A 59 1.94 -2.31 -8.68
N TYR A 60 1.97 -3.64 -8.75
CA TYR A 60 3.00 -4.37 -9.45
C TYR A 60 2.84 -4.20 -10.96
N ASN A 61 3.90 -3.73 -11.62
CA ASN A 61 3.87 -3.39 -13.05
C ASN A 61 4.10 -4.60 -13.99
N GLY A 62 4.16 -5.81 -13.43
CA GLY A 62 4.31 -7.05 -14.21
C GLY A 62 5.67 -7.25 -14.89
N LYS A 63 6.62 -6.31 -14.77
CA LYS A 63 7.89 -6.36 -15.52
C LYS A 63 8.74 -7.59 -15.19
N ASP A 64 8.68 -8.06 -13.94
CA ASP A 64 9.40 -9.24 -13.48
C ASP A 64 8.48 -10.46 -13.30
N ALA A 65 7.25 -10.39 -13.82
CA ALA A 65 6.27 -11.45 -13.63
C ALA A 65 6.69 -12.67 -14.45
N LYS A 66 6.74 -13.83 -13.81
CA LYS A 66 6.91 -15.11 -14.52
C LYS A 66 5.52 -15.63 -14.90
N PRO A 67 5.33 -16.15 -16.12
CA PRO A 67 4.10 -16.83 -16.49
C PRO A 67 3.79 -17.93 -15.49
N PHE A 68 2.58 -17.90 -14.94
CA PHE A 68 2.10 -18.97 -14.08
C PHE A 68 1.82 -20.20 -14.94
N LYS A 69 2.56 -21.29 -14.71
CA LYS A 69 2.29 -22.59 -15.34
C LYS A 69 1.40 -23.41 -14.41
N PHE A 70 0.15 -23.61 -14.80
CA PHE A 70 -0.75 -24.48 -14.06
C PHE A 70 -0.23 -25.92 -14.13
N ARG A 71 -0.16 -26.59 -12.98
CA ARG A 71 0.44 -27.93 -12.84
C ARG A 71 -0.33 -29.04 -13.59
N GLY A 72 -1.46 -28.71 -14.22
CA GLY A 72 -2.42 -29.66 -14.80
C GLY A 72 -2.54 -29.66 -16.32
N GLU A 73 -1.73 -28.89 -17.07
CA GLU A 73 -1.71 -29.01 -18.53
C GLU A 73 -0.86 -30.22 -18.92
N LYS A 74 -1.55 -31.28 -19.37
CA LYS A 74 -0.96 -32.39 -20.13
C LYS A 74 -0.82 -31.99 -21.60
#